data_AF-A0AB35Q9G6-F1
#
_entry.id   AF-A0AB35Q9G6-F1
#
_cell.length_a   1.000
_cell.length_b   1.000
_cell.length_c   1.000
_cell.angle_alpha   90.00
_cell.angle_beta   90.00
_cell.angle_gamma   90.00
#
_symmetry.space_group_name_H-M   'P 1'
#
loop_
_entity.id
_entity.type
_entity.pdbx_description
1 polymer ?
#
loop_
_entity_poly.entity_id
_entity_poly.type
_entity_poly.pdbx_seq_one_letter_code
_entity_poly.pdbx_strand_id
1 'polypeptide(L)'
;MKKYFNVIVFIISSLIYSQNLFAKDQCNIDQQVNLNIFKKNDYKFYNYICESSEGLYLKGYLGDKDKKIFVDNYSDFAAKESPRILAVSIYKPNKRKPPILITINSAYYCCTPQIEGKIYQVKLYQISENKILNLKNITNILGSNAEGFEGIAEGKVYYKYKTISEIKKWLDKNY
;
A
#
# COMPACT_ATOMS: atom_id res chain seq x y z
N MET A 1 3.20 43.94 -37.46
CA MET A 1 2.50 43.29 -36.32
C MET A 1 2.07 41.84 -36.56
N LYS A 2 1.73 41.40 -37.79
CA LYS A 2 1.28 40.01 -38.05
C LYS A 2 2.32 38.89 -37.82
N LYS A 3 3.62 39.15 -37.98
CA LYS A 3 4.68 38.12 -37.82
C LYS A 3 4.93 37.70 -36.37
N TYR A 4 4.80 38.60 -35.40
CA TYR A 4 5.01 38.28 -33.98
C TYR A 4 3.83 37.52 -33.37
N PHE A 5 2.62 37.72 -33.89
CA PHE A 5 1.42 37.02 -33.41
C PHE A 5 1.46 35.51 -33.70
N ASN A 6 1.97 35.12 -34.88
CA ASN A 6 2.10 33.70 -35.25
C ASN A 6 3.16 32.95 -34.42
N VAL A 7 4.24 33.63 -34.00
CA VAL A 7 5.28 33.01 -33.16
C VAL A 7 4.78 32.79 -31.73
N ILE A 8 4.02 33.75 -31.18
CA ILE A 8 3.45 33.62 -29.83
C ILE A 8 2.42 32.48 -29.78
N VAL A 9 1.59 32.32 -30.81
CA VAL A 9 0.59 31.23 -30.87
C VAL A 9 1.26 29.84 -30.94
N PHE A 10 2.38 29.70 -31.63
CA PHE A 10 3.15 28.43 -31.71
C PHE A 10 3.86 28.06 -30.39
N ILE A 11 4.27 29.05 -29.59
CA ILE A 11 4.89 28.81 -28.28
C ILE A 11 3.82 28.41 -27.25
N ILE A 12 2.63 29.02 -27.31
CA ILE A 12 1.52 28.67 -26.40
C ILE A 12 0.95 27.28 -26.73
N SER A 13 0.83 26.91 -28.01
CA SER A 13 0.35 25.58 -28.39
C SER A 13 1.32 24.44 -28.01
N SER A 14 2.63 24.69 -28.05
CA SER A 14 3.64 23.71 -27.61
C SER A 14 3.70 23.55 -26.08
N LEU A 15 3.39 24.61 -25.31
CA LEU A 15 3.24 24.55 -23.85
C LEU A 15 1.97 23.82 -23.40
N ILE A 16 0.89 23.83 -24.21
CA ILE A 16 -0.34 23.08 -23.90
C ILE A 16 -0.18 21.59 -24.22
N TYR A 17 0.62 21.24 -25.24
CA TYR A 17 0.91 19.84 -25.57
C TYR A 17 1.88 19.16 -24.59
N SER A 18 2.80 19.90 -23.96
CA SER A 18 3.75 19.32 -23.00
C SER A 18 3.14 18.96 -21.65
N GLN A 19 1.97 19.50 -21.28
CA GLN A 19 1.30 19.17 -20.02
C GLN A 19 0.64 17.78 -20.01
N ASN A 20 0.52 17.12 -21.15
CA ASN A 20 -0.03 15.76 -21.26
C ASN A 20 1.05 14.66 -21.37
N LEU A 21 2.33 15.01 -21.20
CA LEU A 21 3.45 14.07 -21.25
C LEU A 21 3.90 13.55 -19.87
N PHE A 22 3.17 13.88 -18.80
CA PHE A 22 3.21 13.05 -17.61
C PHE A 22 2.33 11.84 -17.86
N ALA A 23 2.96 10.69 -18.13
CA ALA A 23 2.30 9.41 -18.12
C ALA A 23 1.45 9.34 -16.83
N LYS A 24 0.13 9.45 -16.96
CA LYS A 24 -0.78 9.19 -15.84
C LYS A 24 -0.48 7.76 -15.41
N ASP A 25 -0.07 7.57 -14.15
CA ASP A 25 -0.01 6.25 -13.54
C ASP A 25 -1.30 5.51 -13.91
N GLN A 26 -1.19 4.47 -14.74
CA GLN A 26 -2.34 3.67 -15.14
C GLN A 26 -2.66 2.73 -13.97
N CYS A 27 -3.40 3.25 -13.00
CA CYS A 27 -3.80 2.51 -11.82
C CYS A 27 -5.14 1.83 -12.06
N ASN A 28 -5.17 0.51 -11.93
CA ASN A 28 -6.39 -0.30 -11.97
C ASN A 28 -6.75 -0.78 -10.56
N ILE A 29 -8.05 -0.89 -10.28
CA ILE A 29 -8.49 -1.50 -9.02
C ILE A 29 -8.14 -2.98 -9.08
N ASP A 30 -7.30 -3.42 -8.14
CA ASP A 30 -6.89 -4.81 -7.99
C ASP A 30 -7.79 -5.53 -6.98
N GLN A 31 -7.99 -4.92 -5.81
CA GLN A 31 -8.77 -5.53 -4.72
C GLN A 31 -9.57 -4.49 -3.93
N GLN A 32 -10.77 -4.89 -3.47
CA GLN A 32 -11.56 -4.13 -2.48
C GLN A 32 -11.91 -5.01 -1.29
N VAL A 33 -11.70 -4.50 -0.08
CA VAL A 33 -11.99 -5.22 1.17
C VAL A 33 -12.94 -4.40 2.03
N ASN A 34 -14.10 -4.94 2.35
CA ASN A 34 -15.02 -4.32 3.31
C ASN A 34 -14.42 -4.41 4.72
N LEU A 35 -14.45 -3.29 5.44
CA LEU A 35 -13.90 -3.16 6.79
C LEU A 35 -15.00 -2.74 7.76
N ASN A 36 -14.81 -3.13 9.01
CA ASN A 36 -15.69 -2.78 10.13
C ASN A 36 -14.89 -1.91 11.11
N ILE A 37 -14.79 -0.61 10.89
CA ILE A 37 -13.99 0.29 11.75
C ILE A 37 -14.79 0.73 12.97
N PHE A 38 -15.92 1.40 12.77
CA PHE A 38 -16.80 1.89 13.84
C PHE A 38 -18.13 1.13 13.85
N LYS A 39 -18.70 0.84 12.68
CA LYS A 39 -19.91 0.03 12.47
C LYS A 39 -19.65 -1.05 11.41
N LYS A 40 -20.66 -1.84 11.07
CA LYS A 40 -20.53 -2.92 10.07
C LYS A 40 -20.46 -2.33 8.66
N ASN A 41 -19.46 -2.74 7.87
CA ASN A 41 -19.23 -2.37 6.48
C ASN A 41 -19.26 -0.85 6.24
N ASP A 42 -18.66 -0.08 7.15
CA ASP A 42 -18.62 1.37 7.06
C ASP A 42 -17.52 1.91 6.17
N TYR A 43 -16.42 1.17 6.06
CA TYR A 43 -15.28 1.54 5.24
C TYR A 43 -14.89 0.41 4.31
N LYS A 44 -14.16 0.77 3.27
CA LYS A 44 -13.49 -0.15 2.36
C LYS A 44 -12.02 0.22 2.25
N PHE A 45 -11.19 -0.81 2.18
CA PHE A 45 -9.84 -0.67 1.65
C PHE A 45 -9.88 -0.90 0.14
N TYR A 46 -9.29 0.02 -0.61
CA TYR A 46 -9.14 -0.06 -2.05
C TYR A 46 -7.66 -0.23 -2.36
N ASN A 47 -7.29 -1.38 -2.91
CA ASN A 47 -5.96 -1.64 -3.45
C ASN A 47 -5.99 -1.39 -4.96
N TYR A 48 -5.07 -0.55 -5.42
CA TYR A 48 -4.83 -0.34 -6.83
C TYR A 48 -3.49 -0.93 -7.20
N ILE A 49 -3.40 -1.59 -8.36
CA ILE A 49 -2.14 -1.91 -9.00
C ILE A 49 -1.86 -0.84 -10.05
N CYS A 50 -0.67 -0.25 -9.99
CA CYS A 50 -0.23 0.84 -10.84
C CYS A 50 1.07 0.44 -11.56
N GLU A 51 1.28 1.00 -12.73
CA GLU A 51 2.50 0.80 -13.52
C GLU A 51 3.39 2.05 -13.47
N SER A 52 4.69 1.84 -13.28
CA SER A 52 5.74 2.85 -13.40
C SER A 52 6.86 2.36 -14.32
N SER A 53 7.86 3.22 -14.59
CA SER A 53 9.07 2.82 -15.32
C SER A 53 9.91 1.76 -14.62
N GLU A 54 9.76 1.61 -13.31
CA GLU A 54 10.51 0.62 -12.50
C GLU A 54 9.75 -0.72 -12.37
N GLY A 55 8.44 -0.70 -12.61
CA GLY A 55 7.59 -1.89 -12.59
C GLY A 55 6.23 -1.64 -11.94
N LEU A 56 5.57 -2.73 -11.57
CA LEU A 56 4.26 -2.67 -10.94
C LEU A 56 4.37 -2.38 -9.44
N TYR A 57 3.47 -1.56 -8.92
CA TYR A 57 3.39 -1.23 -7.51
C TYR A 57 1.94 -1.07 -7.05
N LEU A 58 1.72 -1.18 -5.74
CA LEU A 58 0.41 -1.06 -5.12
C LEU A 58 0.20 0.36 -4.56
N LYS A 59 -1.03 0.88 -4.67
CA LYS A 59 -1.52 2.04 -3.92
C LYS A 59 -2.74 1.66 -3.09
N GLY A 60 -2.61 1.82 -1.77
CA GLY A 60 -3.67 1.57 -0.79
C GLY A 60 -4.44 2.85 -0.45
N TYR A 61 -5.77 2.75 -0.44
CA TYR A 61 -6.65 3.80 0.05
C TYR A 61 -7.66 3.23 1.03
N LEU A 62 -7.96 3.99 2.09
CA LEU A 62 -9.05 3.69 3.00
C LEU A 62 -10.14 4.73 2.78
N GLY A 63 -11.39 4.31 2.62
CA GLY A 63 -12.45 5.27 2.38
C GLY A 63 -13.84 4.70 2.53
N ASP A 64 -14.79 5.60 2.71
CA ASP A 64 -16.22 5.29 2.60
C ASP A 64 -16.68 5.51 1.15
N LYS A 65 -17.96 5.85 0.96
CA LYS A 65 -18.52 6.14 -0.37
C LYS A 65 -18.13 7.52 -0.90
N ASP A 66 -17.78 8.45 -0.01
CA ASP A 66 -17.65 9.88 -0.32
C ASP A 66 -16.19 10.31 -0.37
N LYS A 67 -15.34 9.76 0.51
CA LYS A 67 -13.93 10.16 0.62
C LYS A 67 -13.02 8.95 0.74
N LYS A 68 -11.90 9.03 0.03
CA LYS A 68 -10.76 8.11 0.14
C LYS A 68 -9.58 8.88 0.68
N ILE A 69 -8.91 8.32 1.67
CA ILE A 69 -7.64 8.79 2.19
C ILE A 69 -6.55 7.82 1.74
N PHE A 70 -5.40 8.39 1.39
CA PHE A 70 -4.22 7.60 1.05
C PHE A 70 -3.69 6.88 2.30
N VAL A 71 -3.35 5.60 2.15
CA VAL A 71 -2.74 4.78 3.21
C VAL A 71 -1.25 4.71 2.97
N ASP A 72 -0.87 4.14 1.82
CA ASP A 72 0.51 3.90 1.43
C ASP A 72 0.64 3.43 -0.02
N ASN A 73 1.89 3.33 -0.46
CA ASN A 73 2.29 2.54 -1.61
C ASN A 73 3.20 1.37 -1.17
N TYR A 74 3.24 0.32 -1.99
CA TYR A 74 4.17 -0.79 -1.84
C TYR A 74 4.70 -1.21 -3.20
N SER A 75 6.02 -1.22 -3.32
CA SER A 75 6.72 -1.72 -4.49
C SER A 75 7.81 -2.68 -4.05
N ASP A 76 8.07 -3.65 -4.91
CA ASP A 76 9.24 -4.52 -4.81
C ASP A 76 9.67 -4.89 -6.22
N PHE A 77 10.48 -4.02 -6.83
CA PHE A 77 10.91 -4.14 -8.22
C PHE A 77 11.99 -5.21 -8.42
N ALA A 78 12.57 -5.73 -7.32
CA ALA A 78 13.51 -6.84 -7.36
C ALA A 78 12.81 -8.20 -7.37
N ALA A 79 11.54 -8.25 -6.99
CA ALA A 79 10.75 -9.47 -7.01
C ALA A 79 10.47 -9.95 -8.44
N LYS A 80 10.35 -11.27 -8.59
CA LYS A 80 10.01 -11.91 -9.88
C LYS A 80 8.56 -11.69 -10.25
N GLU A 81 7.66 -11.72 -9.26
CA GLU A 81 6.23 -11.50 -9.47
C GLU A 81 5.82 -10.11 -9.00
N SER A 82 4.74 -9.60 -9.59
CA SER A 82 4.10 -8.36 -9.17
C SER A 82 3.75 -8.39 -7.68
N PRO A 83 3.90 -7.25 -6.97
CA PRO A 83 3.53 -7.15 -5.57
C PRO A 83 2.02 -7.41 -5.38
N ARG A 84 1.66 -8.02 -4.25
CA ARG A 84 0.26 -8.35 -3.91
C ARG A 84 -0.08 -7.95 -2.48
N ILE A 85 -1.31 -7.50 -2.27
CA ILE A 85 -1.91 -7.37 -0.94
C ILE A 85 -2.42 -8.76 -0.52
N LEU A 86 -1.83 -9.36 0.50
CA LEU A 86 -2.25 -10.66 1.01
C LEU A 86 -3.45 -10.57 1.94
N ALA A 87 -3.44 -9.55 2.81
CA ALA A 87 -4.49 -9.38 3.79
C ALA A 87 -4.64 -7.93 4.24
N VAL A 88 -5.87 -7.57 4.53
CA VAL A 88 -6.24 -6.31 5.18
C VAL A 88 -7.22 -6.62 6.29
N SER A 89 -6.99 -6.08 7.48
CA SER A 89 -7.91 -6.25 8.60
C SER A 89 -7.88 -5.05 9.53
N ILE A 90 -8.99 -4.86 10.25
CA ILE A 90 -9.02 -4.02 11.44
C ILE A 90 -8.70 -4.87 12.68
N TYR A 91 -7.80 -4.36 13.52
CA TYR A 91 -7.65 -4.77 14.90
C TYR A 91 -8.31 -3.72 15.79
N LYS A 92 -9.24 -4.16 16.64
CA LYS A 92 -9.86 -3.30 17.64
C LYS A 92 -9.28 -3.72 18.98
N PRO A 93 -8.30 -2.98 19.52
CA PRO A 93 -7.96 -3.14 20.93
C PRO A 93 -9.20 -2.83 21.79
N ASN A 94 -9.08 -3.00 23.11
CA ASN A 94 -10.19 -2.69 24.04
C ASN A 94 -10.83 -1.32 23.75
N LYS A 95 -12.08 -1.11 24.21
CA LYS A 95 -12.93 0.05 23.81
C LYS A 95 -12.32 1.45 23.98
N ARG A 96 -11.20 1.60 24.69
CA ARG A 96 -10.53 2.90 24.94
C ARG A 96 -9.41 3.21 23.95
N LYS A 97 -8.93 2.22 23.20
CA LYS A 97 -7.83 2.40 22.26
C LYS A 97 -8.37 2.52 20.82
N PRO A 98 -7.73 3.36 20.00
CA PRO A 98 -8.12 3.54 18.61
C PRO A 98 -7.94 2.24 17.81
N PRO A 99 -8.82 1.96 16.81
CA PRO A 99 -8.63 0.84 15.90
C PRO A 99 -7.31 0.95 15.13
N ILE A 100 -6.76 -0.20 14.73
CA ILE A 100 -5.56 -0.30 13.92
C ILE A 100 -5.90 -0.99 12.60
N LEU A 101 -5.60 -0.35 11.48
CA LEU A 101 -5.55 -1.00 10.17
C LEU A 101 -4.25 -1.80 10.06
N ILE A 102 -4.39 -3.07 9.71
CA ILE A 102 -3.30 -3.99 9.40
C ILE A 102 -3.34 -4.24 7.90
N THR A 103 -2.23 -4.01 7.20
CA THR A 103 -2.01 -4.48 5.82
C THR A 103 -0.84 -5.45 5.81
N ILE A 104 -0.94 -6.52 5.00
CA ILE A 104 0.14 -7.45 4.71
C ILE A 104 0.34 -7.45 3.21
N ASN A 105 1.49 -6.97 2.75
CA ASN A 105 1.92 -7.07 1.38
C ASN A 105 2.90 -8.24 1.23
N SER A 106 2.98 -8.80 0.03
CA SER A 106 4.02 -9.75 -0.32
C SER A 106 4.48 -9.61 -1.75
N ALA A 107 5.72 -10.01 -1.98
CA ALA A 107 6.27 -10.21 -3.31
C ALA A 107 7.06 -11.53 -3.35
N TYR A 108 7.05 -12.19 -4.51
CA TYR A 108 7.74 -13.46 -4.69
C TYR A 108 9.10 -13.25 -5.35
N TYR A 109 10.12 -13.80 -4.72
CA TYR A 109 11.50 -13.81 -5.20
C TYR A 109 11.84 -15.18 -5.76
N CYS A 110 12.50 -15.15 -6.92
CA CYS A 110 13.09 -16.30 -7.59
C CYS A 110 14.14 -15.73 -8.57
N CYS A 111 15.18 -16.45 -8.95
CA CYS A 111 15.41 -17.87 -8.81
C CYS A 111 16.86 -18.15 -8.39
N THR A 112 17.10 -19.37 -7.90
CA THR A 112 18.42 -19.92 -7.56
C THR A 112 19.56 -19.45 -8.49
N PRO A 113 20.76 -19.19 -7.95
CA PRO A 113 21.30 -19.92 -6.79
C PRO A 113 21.08 -19.32 -5.41
N GLN A 114 20.63 -18.06 -5.27
CA GLN A 114 20.78 -17.36 -3.99
C GLN A 114 19.50 -17.25 -3.14
N ILE A 115 18.33 -16.93 -3.73
CA ILE A 115 17.09 -16.77 -2.97
C ILE A 115 15.85 -17.27 -3.74
N GLU A 116 14.95 -17.96 -3.04
CA GLU A 116 13.63 -18.34 -3.54
C GLU A 116 12.62 -18.33 -2.39
N GLY A 117 11.54 -17.55 -2.51
CA GLY A 117 10.57 -17.42 -1.43
C GLY A 117 9.74 -16.15 -1.50
N LYS A 118 9.03 -15.84 -0.42
CA LYS A 118 8.16 -14.66 -0.33
C LYS A 118 8.68 -13.71 0.73
N ILE A 119 8.79 -12.44 0.35
CA ILE A 119 8.89 -11.37 1.33
C ILE A 119 7.48 -11.02 1.82
N TYR A 120 7.37 -10.67 3.09
CA TYR A 120 6.15 -10.22 3.74
C TYR A 120 6.44 -8.89 4.40
N GLN A 121 5.60 -7.89 4.13
CA GLN A 121 5.67 -6.59 4.79
C GLN A 121 4.34 -6.29 5.47
N VAL A 122 4.40 -6.14 6.79
CA VAL A 122 3.29 -5.75 7.65
C VAL A 122 3.36 -4.25 7.88
N LYS A 123 2.26 -3.54 7.62
CA LYS A 123 2.12 -2.15 8.04
C LYS A 123 0.91 -1.96 8.95
N LEU A 124 1.09 -1.08 9.91
CA LEU A 124 0.11 -0.78 10.95
C LEU A 124 -0.21 0.71 10.93
N TYR A 125 -1.50 1.04 10.87
CA TYR A 125 -1.98 2.42 10.91
C TYR A 125 -3.03 2.57 12.00
N GLN A 126 -2.77 3.43 12.97
CA GLN A 126 -3.75 3.82 13.96
C GLN A 126 -4.79 4.72 13.31
N ILE A 127 -6.06 4.37 13.50
CA ILE A 127 -7.20 5.09 12.94
C ILE A 127 -7.80 5.98 14.03
N SER A 128 -7.90 7.28 13.77
CA SER A 128 -8.64 8.21 14.60
C SER A 128 -9.67 8.97 13.78
N GLU A 129 -10.79 9.29 14.42
CA GLU A 129 -11.84 10.12 13.83
C GLU A 129 -11.92 11.40 14.65
N ASN A 130 -11.44 12.52 14.10
CA ASN A 130 -11.67 13.85 14.66
C ASN A 130 -12.19 14.75 13.54
N LYS A 131 -13.51 14.68 13.29
CA LYS A 131 -14.23 15.30 12.15
C LYS A 131 -13.85 14.74 10.77
N ILE A 132 -12.62 14.28 10.61
CA ILE A 132 -12.06 13.63 9.42
C ILE A 132 -11.32 12.38 9.88
N LEU A 133 -11.38 11.31 9.09
CA LEU A 133 -10.64 10.08 9.34
C LEU A 133 -9.14 10.33 9.11
N ASN A 134 -8.32 10.02 10.11
CA ASN A 134 -6.89 10.20 10.08
C ASN A 134 -6.17 8.86 10.30
N LEU A 135 -5.05 8.67 9.60
CA LEU A 135 -4.19 7.50 9.73
C LEU A 135 -2.82 7.94 10.22
N LYS A 136 -2.42 7.41 11.38
CA LYS A 136 -1.06 7.54 11.88
C LYS A 136 -0.33 6.23 11.65
N ASN A 137 0.74 6.25 10.85
CA ASN A 137 1.62 5.09 10.71
C ASN A 137 2.27 4.79 12.07
N ILE A 138 2.08 3.57 12.56
CA ILE A 138 2.63 3.05 13.82
C ILE A 138 3.42 1.75 13.58
N THR A 139 3.80 1.46 12.34
CA THR A 139 4.50 0.23 11.95
C THR A 139 5.82 0.05 12.72
N ASN A 140 6.44 1.15 13.15
CA ASN A 140 7.67 1.14 13.94
C ASN A 140 7.58 0.32 15.23
N ILE A 141 6.39 0.07 15.79
CA ILE A 141 6.24 -0.79 16.98
C ILE A 141 6.64 -2.23 16.71
N LEU A 142 6.58 -2.70 15.46
CA LEU A 142 7.01 -4.05 15.09
C LEU A 142 8.54 -4.15 14.99
N GLY A 143 9.25 -3.04 14.79
CA GLY A 143 10.69 -3.05 14.54
C GLY A 143 11.06 -3.94 13.36
N SER A 144 12.04 -4.84 13.56
CA SER A 144 12.43 -5.84 12.54
C SER A 144 11.34 -6.87 12.22
N ASN A 145 10.26 -6.92 13.00
CA ASN A 145 9.11 -7.79 12.74
C ASN A 145 8.07 -7.16 11.80
N ALA A 146 8.36 -5.98 11.24
CA ALA A 146 7.53 -5.37 10.20
C ALA A 146 7.75 -6.03 8.84
N GLU A 147 8.91 -6.63 8.61
CA GLU A 147 9.26 -7.23 7.33
C GLU A 147 10.08 -8.51 7.52
N GLY A 148 9.87 -9.49 6.64
CA GLY A 148 10.78 -10.62 6.57
C GLY A 148 10.44 -11.62 5.48
N PHE A 149 11.35 -12.58 5.32
CA PHE A 149 11.35 -13.52 4.21
C PHE A 149 11.01 -14.93 4.68
N GLU A 150 10.17 -15.63 3.92
CA GLU A 150 9.94 -17.06 4.07
C GLU A 150 10.32 -17.79 2.79
N GLY A 151 11.29 -18.69 2.89
CA GLY A 151 11.81 -19.41 1.74
C GLY A 151 13.21 -19.97 1.96
N ILE A 152 13.95 -20.09 0.87
CA ILE A 152 15.33 -20.57 0.83
C ILE A 152 16.22 -19.38 0.50
N ALA A 153 17.06 -18.97 1.45
CA ALA A 153 18.09 -17.94 1.32
C ALA A 153 19.22 -18.32 2.28
N GLU A 154 20.37 -18.77 1.77
CA GLU A 154 21.47 -19.32 2.58
C GLU A 154 21.02 -20.39 3.61
N GLY A 155 19.94 -21.12 3.29
CA GLY A 155 19.24 -22.01 4.21
C GLY A 155 17.73 -21.76 4.20
N LYS A 156 16.97 -22.48 5.04
CA LYS A 156 15.51 -22.24 5.18
C LYS A 156 15.27 -21.10 6.16
N VAL A 157 14.63 -20.04 5.70
CA VAL A 157 14.23 -18.88 6.50
C VAL A 157 12.73 -18.95 6.73
N TYR A 158 12.29 -18.72 7.97
CA TYR A 158 10.89 -18.71 8.36
C TYR A 158 10.52 -17.37 8.97
N TYR A 159 9.53 -16.71 8.37
CA TYR A 159 9.00 -15.45 8.87
C TYR A 159 7.68 -15.65 9.62
N LYS A 160 7.58 -15.01 10.79
CA LYS A 160 6.52 -15.28 11.75
C LYS A 160 5.23 -14.48 11.55
N TYR A 161 5.31 -13.26 11.00
CA TYR A 161 4.14 -12.36 10.93
C TYR A 161 3.61 -12.24 9.50
N LYS A 162 3.16 -13.37 8.98
CA LYS A 162 2.62 -13.48 7.61
C LYS A 162 1.10 -13.57 7.56
N THR A 163 0.45 -13.75 8.71
CA THR A 163 -1.02 -13.78 8.83
C THR A 163 -1.59 -12.73 9.77
N ILE A 164 -2.84 -12.33 9.53
CA ILE A 164 -3.58 -11.42 10.42
C ILE A 164 -3.70 -11.98 11.84
N SER A 165 -3.83 -13.30 12.01
CA SER A 165 -3.95 -13.93 13.33
C SER A 165 -2.68 -13.76 14.15
N GLU A 166 -1.50 -13.98 13.54
CA GLU A 166 -0.20 -13.82 14.21
C GLU A 166 0.04 -12.37 14.62
N ILE A 167 -0.28 -11.42 13.74
CA ILE A 167 -0.13 -9.98 14.02
C ILE A 167 -1.08 -9.55 15.14
N LYS A 168 -2.34 -9.98 15.12
CA LYS A 168 -3.30 -9.68 16.20
C LYS A 168 -2.83 -10.25 17.54
N LYS A 169 -2.36 -11.50 17.57
CA LYS A 169 -1.77 -12.10 18.78
C LYS A 169 -0.55 -11.34 19.30
N TRP A 170 0.25 -10.77 18.41
CA TRP A 170 1.37 -9.92 18.81
C TRP A 170 0.89 -8.59 19.39
N LEU A 171 -0.10 -7.95 18.76
CA LEU A 171 -0.71 -6.72 19.27
C LEU A 171 -1.37 -6.93 20.63
N ASP A 172 -2.10 -8.03 20.83
CA ASP A 172 -2.71 -8.38 22.13
C ASP A 172 -1.68 -8.46 23.27
N LYS A 173 -0.45 -8.86 22.97
CA LYS A 173 0.63 -9.05 23.96
C LYS A 173 1.47 -7.80 24.18
N ASN A 174 1.65 -6.97 23.16
CA ASN A 174 2.67 -5.90 23.16
C ASN A 174 2.08 -4.49 23.04
N TYR A 175 0.80 -4.35 22.67
CA TYR A 175 0.20 -3.05 22.36
C TYR A 175 -1.13 -2.79 23.07
#